data_AF-A0A2N6IDY6-F1
#
_entry.id   AF-A0A2N6IDY6-F1
#
_cell.length_a   1.000
_cell.length_b   1.000
_cell.length_c   1.000
_cell.angle_alpha   90.00
_cell.angle_beta   90.00
_cell.angle_gamma   90.00
#
_symmetry.space_group_name_H-M   'P 1'
#
loop_
_entity.id
_entity.type
_entity.pdbx_description
1 polymer ?
#
loop_
_entity_poly.entity_id
_entity_poly.type
_entity_poly.pdbx_seq_one_letter_code
_entity_poly.pdbx_strand_id
1 'polypeptide(L)'
;MDVMEQLTELELAVFQLRMGFGQADRCVDWAVERLRLDQEGDDLEVVLLASARGADEVLPLADVILERYRGEQRLDDQFLAGKYIVELRAACLTGRESVSSLDAIFTRLYPALDYPDWLVMLSRNCEYATDVADFEQPFEREFAYIARLWAEAGSTAEFEQRYSRVTSNGHG
;
A
#
# COMPACT_ATOMS: atom_id res chain seq x y z
N MET A 1 -12.81 4.48 -15.12
CA MET A 1 -11.62 3.87 -14.51
C MET A 1 -11.02 2.98 -15.57
N ASP A 2 -9.72 3.12 -15.80
CA ASP A 2 -9.01 2.25 -16.73
C ASP A 2 -8.87 0.84 -16.15
N VAL A 3 -8.80 -0.20 -16.98
CA VAL A 3 -8.64 -1.60 -16.53
C VAL A 3 -7.35 -1.76 -15.73
N MET A 4 -6.30 -1.03 -16.11
CA MET A 4 -5.02 -1.07 -15.40
C MET A 4 -5.08 -0.37 -14.03
N GLU A 5 -5.89 0.67 -13.89
CA GLU A 5 -6.15 1.31 -12.59
C GLU A 5 -6.89 0.34 -11.67
N GLN A 6 -7.95 -0.31 -12.16
CA GLN A 6 -8.68 -1.34 -11.41
C GLN A 6 -7.73 -2.46 -10.94
N LEU A 7 -6.89 -3.01 -11.81
CA LEU A 7 -5.96 -4.07 -11.41
C LEU A 7 -4.96 -3.59 -10.36
N THR A 8 -4.55 -2.31 -10.41
CA THR A 8 -3.69 -1.71 -9.38
C THR A 8 -4.39 -1.66 -8.02
N GLU A 9 -5.68 -1.32 -7.99
CA GLU A 9 -6.47 -1.33 -6.76
C GLU A 9 -6.56 -2.74 -6.15
N LEU A 10 -6.78 -3.77 -6.98
CA LEU A 10 -6.81 -5.15 -6.52
C LEU A 10 -5.43 -5.59 -5.98
N GLU A 11 -4.33 -5.30 -6.67
CA GLU A 11 -2.99 -5.63 -6.17
C GLU A 11 -2.68 -4.97 -4.84
N LEU A 12 -3.04 -3.69 -4.70
CA LEU A 12 -2.87 -2.97 -3.46
C LEU A 12 -3.70 -3.56 -2.32
N ALA A 13 -4.96 -3.93 -2.59
CA ALA A 13 -5.82 -4.59 -1.62
C ALA A 13 -5.27 -5.96 -1.19
N VAL A 14 -4.78 -6.77 -2.13
CA VAL A 14 -4.14 -8.07 -1.87
C VAL A 14 -2.86 -7.90 -1.06
N PHE A 15 -2.02 -6.92 -1.41
CA PHE A 15 -0.80 -6.61 -0.66
C PHE A 15 -1.13 -6.27 0.79
N GLN A 16 -2.07 -5.36 1.03
CA GLN A 16 -2.50 -4.98 2.37
C GLN A 16 -3.08 -6.18 3.14
N LEU A 17 -3.87 -7.02 2.49
CA LEU A 17 -4.47 -8.20 3.10
C LEU A 17 -3.42 -9.24 3.52
N ARG A 18 -2.46 -9.55 2.64
CA ARG A 18 -1.33 -10.44 2.95
C ARG A 18 -0.49 -9.92 4.11
N MET A 19 -0.29 -8.62 4.15
CA MET A 19 0.42 -7.94 5.23
C MET A 19 -0.43 -7.78 6.49
N GLY A 20 -1.68 -8.26 6.50
CA GLY A 20 -2.58 -8.20 7.66
C GLY A 20 -3.01 -6.78 8.05
N PHE A 21 -2.89 -5.82 7.13
CA PHE A 21 -3.32 -4.43 7.31
C PHE A 21 -4.70 -4.17 6.69
N GLY A 22 -5.03 -4.92 5.63
CA GLY A 22 -6.26 -4.76 4.85
C GLY A 22 -7.38 -5.72 5.26
N GLN A 23 -8.60 -5.37 4.86
CA GLN A 23 -9.77 -6.24 4.95
C GLN A 23 -10.02 -6.96 3.64
N ALA A 24 -10.48 -8.20 3.71
CA ALA A 24 -10.88 -9.00 2.56
C ALA A 24 -11.96 -8.29 1.71
N ASP A 25 -12.83 -7.53 2.36
CA ASP A 25 -13.94 -6.80 1.73
C ASP A 25 -13.48 -5.86 0.60
N ARG A 26 -12.28 -5.28 0.67
CA ARG A 26 -11.76 -4.42 -0.41
C ARG A 26 -11.55 -5.17 -1.73
N CYS A 27 -11.14 -6.44 -1.66
CA CYS A 27 -10.99 -7.29 -2.86
C CYS A 27 -12.37 -7.75 -3.37
N VAL A 28 -13.31 -8.00 -2.45
CA VAL A 28 -14.70 -8.37 -2.78
C VAL A 28 -15.40 -7.20 -3.47
N ASP A 29 -15.29 -5.99 -2.91
CA ASP A 29 -15.87 -4.76 -3.47
C ASP A 29 -15.33 -4.49 -4.88
N TRP A 30 -14.03 -4.71 -5.10
CA TRP A 30 -13.44 -4.63 -6.43
C TRP A 30 -14.14 -5.58 -7.41
N ALA A 31 -14.33 -6.84 -7.04
CA ALA A 31 -14.97 -7.83 -7.91
C ALA A 31 -16.46 -7.51 -8.16
N VAL A 32 -17.18 -7.06 -7.13
CA VAL A 32 -18.58 -6.63 -7.23
C VAL A 32 -18.73 -5.45 -8.18
N GLU A 33 -17.86 -4.45 -8.08
CA GLU A 33 -17.92 -3.29 -8.96
C GLU A 33 -17.60 -3.68 -10.40
N ARG A 34 -16.64 -4.57 -10.61
CA ARG A 34 -16.31 -5.10 -11.92
C ARG A 34 -17.53 -5.78 -12.57
N LEU A 35 -18.16 -6.73 -11.85
CA LEU A 35 -19.42 -7.39 -12.25
C LEU A 35 -20.55 -6.41 -12.56
N ARG A 36 -20.66 -5.33 -11.79
CA ARG A 36 -21.66 -4.29 -12.01
C ARG A 36 -21.44 -3.55 -13.34
N LEU A 37 -20.19 -3.46 -13.79
CA LEU A 37 -19.80 -2.80 -15.03
C LEU A 37 -19.77 -3.74 -16.25
N ASP A 38 -20.04 -5.03 -16.07
CA ASP A 38 -20.05 -6.06 -17.13
C ASP A 38 -18.70 -6.14 -17.88
N GLN A 39 -17.58 -6.10 -17.13
CA GLN A 39 -16.21 -6.00 -17.65
C GLN A 39 -15.45 -7.33 -17.68
N GLU A 40 -16.03 -8.40 -17.13
CA GLU A 40 -15.39 -9.71 -16.94
C GLU A 40 -15.94 -10.80 -17.84
N GLY A 41 -17.11 -10.60 -18.45
CA GLY A 41 -17.79 -11.65 -19.19
C GLY A 41 -18.04 -12.87 -18.28
N ASP A 42 -17.52 -14.04 -18.68
CA ASP A 42 -17.69 -15.32 -17.98
C ASP A 42 -16.52 -15.66 -17.02
N ASP A 43 -15.79 -14.66 -16.52
CA ASP A 43 -14.69 -14.92 -15.57
C ASP A 43 -15.21 -15.44 -14.22
N LEU A 44 -15.15 -16.77 -14.06
CA LEU A 44 -15.63 -17.46 -12.87
C LEU A 44 -14.88 -17.01 -11.61
N GLU A 45 -13.59 -16.74 -11.68
CA GLU A 45 -12.81 -16.31 -10.51
C GLU A 45 -13.23 -14.94 -10.02
N VAL A 46 -13.58 -14.01 -10.92
CA VAL A 46 -14.15 -12.70 -10.53
C VAL A 46 -15.52 -12.91 -9.85
N VAL A 47 -16.36 -13.80 -10.37
CA VAL A 47 -17.65 -14.14 -9.74
C VAL A 47 -17.47 -14.75 -8.35
N LEU A 48 -16.53 -15.68 -8.21
CA LEU A 48 -16.23 -16.32 -6.92
C LEU A 48 -15.67 -15.31 -5.93
N LEU A 49 -14.79 -14.42 -6.37
CA LEU A 49 -14.19 -13.38 -5.52
C LEU A 49 -15.26 -12.45 -4.95
N ALA A 50 -16.27 -12.08 -5.74
CA ALA A 50 -17.40 -11.26 -5.27
C ALA A 50 -18.24 -11.92 -4.16
N SER A 51 -18.10 -13.24 -3.97
CA SER A 51 -18.80 -14.00 -2.91
C SER A 51 -17.89 -14.47 -1.77
N ALA A 52 -16.57 -14.30 -1.92
CA ALA A 52 -15.57 -14.84 -1.00
C ALA A 52 -15.68 -14.25 0.40
N ARG A 53 -15.29 -15.05 1.40
CA ARG A 53 -15.32 -14.71 2.82
C ARG A 53 -13.94 -14.86 3.45
N GLY A 54 -13.39 -13.73 3.87
CA GLY A 54 -12.11 -13.70 4.59
C GLY A 54 -10.90 -13.94 3.68
N ALA A 55 -9.72 -13.88 4.28
CA ALA A 55 -8.45 -13.88 3.55
C ALA A 55 -8.16 -15.22 2.83
N ASP A 56 -8.51 -16.35 3.44
CA ASP A 56 -8.19 -17.69 2.92
C ASP A 56 -8.91 -18.00 1.60
N GLU A 57 -10.09 -17.43 1.38
CA GLU A 57 -10.82 -17.55 0.11
C GLU A 57 -10.40 -16.45 -0.88
N VAL A 58 -10.23 -15.21 -0.40
CA VAL A 58 -9.91 -14.05 -1.24
C VAL A 58 -8.54 -14.18 -1.91
N LEU A 59 -7.49 -14.54 -1.15
CA LEU A 59 -6.12 -14.49 -1.65
C LEU A 59 -5.88 -15.44 -2.86
N PRO A 60 -6.28 -16.72 -2.82
CA PRO A 60 -6.10 -17.61 -3.96
C PRO A 60 -6.84 -17.14 -5.22
N LEU A 61 -8.06 -16.60 -5.06
CA LEU A 61 -8.87 -16.11 -6.18
C LEU A 61 -8.24 -14.85 -6.79
N ALA A 62 -7.86 -13.90 -5.95
CA ALA A 62 -7.23 -12.67 -6.39
C ALA A 62 -5.88 -12.95 -7.09
N ASP A 63 -5.11 -13.92 -6.63
CA ASP A 63 -3.87 -14.33 -7.30
C ASP A 63 -4.11 -14.87 -8.71
N VAL A 64 -5.12 -15.72 -8.90
CA VAL A 64 -5.46 -16.24 -10.24
C VAL A 64 -5.91 -15.11 -11.17
N ILE A 65 -6.74 -14.18 -10.67
CA ILE A 65 -7.20 -13.02 -11.44
C ILE A 65 -6.00 -12.16 -11.85
N LEU A 66 -5.12 -11.84 -10.91
CA LEU A 66 -3.97 -10.98 -11.17
C LEU A 66 -2.96 -11.63 -12.10
N GLU A 67 -2.70 -12.93 -11.97
CA GLU A 67 -1.86 -13.67 -12.91
C GLU A 67 -2.45 -13.62 -14.32
N ARG A 68 -3.77 -13.80 -14.45
CA ARG A 68 -4.47 -13.80 -15.74
C ARG A 68 -4.46 -12.45 -16.44
N TYR A 69 -4.78 -11.38 -15.70
CA TYR A 69 -4.99 -10.06 -16.30
C TYR A 69 -3.73 -9.19 -16.32
N ARG A 70 -2.76 -9.49 -15.45
CA ARG A 70 -1.54 -8.68 -15.31
C ARG A 70 -0.26 -9.48 -15.58
N GLY A 71 -0.20 -10.76 -15.22
CA GLY A 71 0.89 -11.68 -15.59
C GLY A 71 2.28 -11.15 -15.25
N GLU A 72 3.15 -10.95 -16.23
CA GLU A 72 4.51 -10.42 -15.99
C GLU A 72 4.54 -8.93 -15.59
N GLN A 73 3.43 -8.20 -15.69
CA GLN A 73 3.32 -6.77 -15.34
C GLN A 73 2.90 -6.53 -13.88
N ARG A 74 3.05 -7.54 -13.01
CA ARG A 74 2.74 -7.43 -11.58
C ARG A 74 3.57 -6.32 -10.98
N LEU A 75 2.96 -5.52 -10.10
CA LEU A 75 3.68 -4.45 -9.42
C LEU A 75 4.60 -5.05 -8.36
N ASP A 76 5.74 -4.40 -8.17
CA ASP A 76 6.67 -4.77 -7.12
C ASP A 76 6.14 -4.37 -5.74
N ASP A 77 6.48 -5.16 -4.72
CA ASP A 77 5.99 -4.96 -3.36
C ASP A 77 6.41 -3.60 -2.77
N GLN A 78 7.57 -3.05 -3.17
CA GLN A 78 7.98 -1.72 -2.73
C GLN A 78 7.09 -0.62 -3.30
N PHE A 79 6.68 -0.74 -4.57
CA PHE A 79 5.74 0.18 -5.20
C PHE A 79 4.37 0.12 -4.53
N LEU A 80 3.85 -1.09 -4.27
CA LEU A 80 2.59 -1.29 -3.56
C LEU A 80 2.65 -0.72 -2.14
N ALA A 81 3.74 -0.96 -1.42
CA ALA A 81 3.98 -0.36 -0.11
C ALA A 81 4.02 1.16 -0.20
N GLY A 82 4.70 1.72 -1.20
CA GLY A 82 4.74 3.15 -1.47
C GLY A 82 3.36 3.77 -1.66
N LYS A 83 2.49 3.12 -2.44
CA LYS A 83 1.08 3.56 -2.59
C LYS A 83 0.31 3.44 -1.28
N TYR A 84 0.57 2.40 -0.49
CA TYR A 84 -0.02 2.28 0.84
C TYR A 84 0.44 3.40 1.80
N ILE A 85 1.69 3.85 1.75
CA ILE A 85 2.17 5.03 2.51
C ILE A 85 1.35 6.28 2.19
N VAL A 86 0.95 6.47 0.92
CA VAL A 86 0.07 7.58 0.52
C VAL A 86 -1.31 7.47 1.17
N GLU A 87 -1.90 6.28 1.16
CA GLU A 87 -3.20 6.02 1.83
C GLU A 87 -3.12 6.25 3.33
N LEU A 88 -2.05 5.77 3.98
CA LEU A 88 -1.78 5.97 5.41
C LEU A 88 -1.64 7.46 5.74
N ARG A 89 -0.99 8.25 4.88
CA ARG A 89 -0.87 9.69 5.09
C ARG A 89 -2.23 10.37 5.08
N ALA A 90 -3.08 10.03 4.13
CA ALA A 90 -4.44 10.55 4.07
C ALA A 90 -5.29 10.09 5.28
N ALA A 91 -5.10 8.85 5.74
CA ALA A 91 -5.77 8.32 6.91
C ALA A 91 -5.32 9.05 8.21
N CYS A 92 -4.03 9.33 8.35
CA CYS A 92 -3.48 10.12 9.45
C CYS A 92 -4.04 11.55 9.49
N LEU A 93 -4.10 12.22 8.33
CA LEU A 93 -4.68 13.57 8.20
C LEU A 93 -6.17 13.63 8.53
N THR A 94 -6.88 12.51 8.41
CA THR A 94 -8.30 12.37 8.78
C THR A 94 -8.51 11.78 10.17
N GLY A 95 -7.44 11.52 10.92
CA GLY A 95 -7.49 10.95 12.27
C GLY A 95 -7.88 9.46 12.33
N ARG A 96 -7.94 8.78 11.19
CA ARG A 96 -8.20 7.32 11.12
C ARG A 96 -6.99 6.49 11.53
N GLU A 97 -5.80 7.02 11.29
CA GLU A 97 -4.54 6.45 11.75
C GLU A 97 -3.87 7.40 12.75
N SER A 98 -3.12 6.83 13.68
CA SER A 98 -2.36 7.51 14.72
C SER A 98 -0.88 7.20 14.58
N VAL A 99 0.00 7.98 15.22
CA VAL A 99 1.45 7.68 15.21
C VAL A 99 1.72 6.26 15.73
N SER A 100 1.03 5.82 16.79
CA SER A 100 1.20 4.46 17.33
C SER A 100 0.75 3.35 16.38
N SER A 101 -0.33 3.55 15.63
CA SER A 101 -0.76 2.55 14.63
C SER A 101 0.16 2.53 13.42
N LEU A 102 0.68 3.68 13.01
CA LEU A 102 1.68 3.80 11.94
C LEU A 102 3.01 3.14 12.32
N ASP A 103 3.48 3.30 13.56
CA ASP A 103 4.69 2.64 14.05
C ASP A 103 4.58 1.10 13.96
N ALA A 104 3.45 0.53 14.38
CA ALA A 104 3.18 -0.91 14.25
C ALA A 104 3.18 -1.37 12.79
N ILE A 105 2.62 -0.57 11.88
CA ILE A 105 2.59 -0.87 10.44
C ILE A 105 4.01 -0.79 9.86
N PHE A 106 4.76 0.27 10.14
CA PHE A 106 6.12 0.46 9.62
C PHE A 106 7.08 -0.59 10.15
N THR A 107 6.98 -0.95 11.43
CA THR A 107 7.76 -2.04 12.05
C THR A 107 7.58 -3.37 11.32
N ARG A 108 6.38 -3.64 10.81
CA ARG A 108 6.10 -4.87 10.03
C ARG A 108 6.47 -4.74 8.55
N LEU A 109 6.25 -3.59 7.94
CA LEU A 109 6.60 -3.33 6.52
C LEU A 109 8.11 -3.36 6.30
N TYR A 110 8.89 -2.77 7.19
CA TYR A 110 10.31 -2.55 6.98
C TYR A 110 11.12 -3.83 6.71
N PRO A 111 11.04 -4.89 7.54
CA PRO A 111 11.71 -6.16 7.24
C PRO A 111 11.06 -6.92 6.08
N ALA A 112 9.74 -6.78 5.87
CA ALA A 112 9.04 -7.47 4.79
C ALA A 112 9.46 -6.99 3.40
N LEU A 113 9.96 -5.76 3.30
CA LEU A 113 10.45 -5.15 2.06
C LEU A 113 11.98 -5.24 1.91
N ASP A 114 12.65 -6.05 2.73
CA ASP A 114 14.12 -6.15 2.78
C ASP A 114 14.82 -4.82 3.09
N TYR A 115 14.28 -4.09 4.07
CA TYR A 115 14.90 -2.91 4.68
C TYR A 115 15.20 -1.76 3.71
N PRO A 116 14.21 -1.26 2.94
CA PRO A 116 14.47 -0.24 1.93
C PRO A 116 14.93 1.09 2.55
N ASP A 117 15.93 1.71 1.93
CA ASP A 117 16.59 2.93 2.41
C ASP A 117 15.62 4.10 2.67
N TRP A 118 14.50 4.16 1.94
CA TRP A 118 13.50 5.23 2.07
C TRP A 118 12.58 5.09 3.28
N LEU A 119 12.49 3.89 3.88
CA LEU A 119 11.62 3.63 5.02
C LEU A 119 12.38 3.77 6.36
N VAL A 120 13.71 3.87 6.32
CA VAL A 120 14.58 3.97 7.51
C VAL A 120 14.21 5.16 8.37
N MET A 121 14.29 6.37 7.81
CA MET A 121 14.08 7.61 8.57
C MET A 121 12.61 7.77 8.95
N LEU A 122 11.70 7.36 8.07
CA LEU A 122 10.27 7.37 8.36
C LEU A 122 9.93 6.49 9.57
N SER A 123 10.44 5.26 9.60
CA SER A 123 10.20 4.33 10.71
C SER A 123 10.81 4.84 12.00
N ARG A 124 12.10 5.24 11.98
CA ARG A 124 12.80 5.78 13.15
C ARG A 124 12.10 7.00 13.74
N ASN A 125 11.71 7.95 12.90
CA ASN A 125 11.06 9.16 13.38
C ASN A 125 9.65 8.86 13.91
N CYS A 126 8.94 7.92 13.29
CA CYS A 126 7.62 7.47 13.76
C CYS A 126 7.73 6.80 15.14
N GLU A 127 8.66 5.87 15.31
CA GLU A 127 8.96 5.21 16.59
C GLU A 127 9.20 6.25 17.69
N TYR A 128 10.10 7.22 17.46
CA TYR A 128 10.35 8.25 18.46
C TYR A 128 9.17 9.18 18.70
N ALA A 129 8.39 9.51 17.67
CA ALA A 129 7.22 10.36 17.83
C ALA A 129 6.11 9.72 18.69
N THR A 130 6.17 8.42 18.99
CA THR A 130 5.24 7.79 19.93
C THR A 130 5.45 8.26 21.37
N ASP A 131 6.70 8.54 21.76
CA ASP A 131 7.09 8.79 23.16
C ASP A 131 7.88 10.10 23.36
N VAL A 132 8.36 10.74 22.29
CA VAL A 132 9.20 11.94 22.31
C VAL A 132 8.57 13.04 21.46
N ALA A 133 7.95 14.03 22.12
CA ALA A 133 7.23 15.12 21.44
C ALA A 133 8.09 15.89 20.42
N ASP A 134 9.39 16.04 20.67
CA ASP A 134 10.33 16.70 19.75
C ASP A 134 10.43 15.99 18.38
N PHE A 135 10.01 14.73 18.28
CA PHE A 135 9.98 13.96 17.04
C PHE A 135 8.67 14.05 16.25
N GLU A 136 7.61 14.68 16.79
CA GLU A 136 6.36 14.86 16.05
C GLU A 136 6.60 15.61 14.72
N GLN A 137 7.30 16.75 14.77
CA GLN A 137 7.58 17.54 13.58
C GLN A 137 8.58 16.85 12.61
N PRO A 138 9.70 16.27 13.08
CA PRO A 138 10.56 15.37 12.29
C PRO A 138 9.79 14.28 11.54
N PHE A 139 8.91 13.57 12.23
CA PHE A 139 8.08 12.52 11.65
C PHE A 139 7.14 13.09 10.58
N GLU A 140 6.39 14.14 10.89
CA GLU A 140 5.44 14.76 9.95
C GLU A 140 6.12 15.26 8.67
N ARG A 141 7.33 15.82 8.78
CA ARG A 141 8.11 16.27 7.62
C ARG A 141 8.56 15.10 6.74
N GLU A 142 9.07 14.04 7.36
CA GLU A 142 9.52 12.86 6.61
C GLU A 142 8.34 12.12 5.98
N PHE A 143 7.24 11.94 6.72
CA PHE A 143 6.05 11.28 6.20
C PHE A 143 5.44 12.05 5.03
N ALA A 144 5.35 13.38 5.12
CA ALA A 144 4.91 14.21 4.02
C ALA A 144 5.86 14.14 2.80
N TYR A 145 7.17 14.11 3.02
CA TYR A 145 8.16 13.99 1.96
C TYR A 145 8.04 12.67 1.19
N ILE A 146 8.05 11.54 1.91
CA ILE A 146 7.96 10.20 1.31
C ILE A 146 6.61 9.98 0.65
N ALA A 147 5.50 10.34 1.30
CA ALA A 147 4.16 10.19 0.74
C ALA A 147 3.99 11.01 -0.56
N ARG A 148 4.54 12.24 -0.62
CA ARG A 148 4.50 13.03 -1.85
C ARG A 148 5.26 12.36 -2.99
N LEU A 149 6.48 11.86 -2.72
CA LEU A 149 7.28 11.19 -3.74
C LEU A 149 6.56 9.94 -4.29
N TRP A 150 5.99 9.12 -3.42
CA TRP A 150 5.22 7.94 -3.84
C TRP A 150 3.91 8.29 -4.55
N ALA A 151 3.25 9.39 -4.19
CA ALA A 151 2.06 9.85 -4.89
C ALA A 151 2.35 10.18 -6.37
N GLU A 152 3.52 10.76 -6.65
CA GLU A 152 3.92 11.18 -8.00
C GLU A 152 4.65 10.10 -8.80
N ALA A 153 5.21 9.08 -8.15
CA ALA A 153 5.96 8.01 -8.82
C ALA A 153 5.03 6.98 -9.45
N GLY A 154 5.29 6.60 -10.71
CA GLY A 154 4.62 5.50 -11.42
C GLY A 154 5.31 4.15 -11.28
N SER A 155 6.51 4.11 -10.69
CA SER A 155 7.27 2.88 -10.39
C SER A 155 8.28 3.11 -9.25
N THR A 156 8.82 2.03 -8.69
CA THR A 156 9.91 2.10 -7.70
C THR A 156 11.16 2.79 -8.26
N ALA A 157 11.52 2.52 -9.52
CA ALA A 157 12.66 3.19 -10.16
C ALA A 157 12.47 4.71 -10.29
N GLU A 158 11.26 5.17 -10.61
CA GLU A 158 10.96 6.61 -10.65
C GLU A 158 11.02 7.25 -9.26
N PHE A 159 10.57 6.54 -8.23
CA PHE A 159 10.70 6.99 -6.85
C PHE A 159 12.17 7.13 -6.45
N GLU A 160 12.98 6.10 -6.69
CA GLU A 160 14.41 6.06 -6.35
C GLU A 160 15.19 7.20 -7.01
N GLN A 161 14.84 7.59 -8.23
CA GLN A 161 15.47 8.73 -8.92
C GLN A 161 15.18 10.08 -8.25
N ARG A 162 14.03 10.21 -7.57
CA ARG A 162 13.61 11.45 -6.89
C ARG A 162 13.95 11.45 -5.41
N TYR A 163 14.08 10.27 -4.80
CA TYR A 163 14.41 10.12 -3.41
C TYR A 163 15.83 10.61 -3.13
N SER A 164 15.97 11.41 -2.08
CA SER A 164 17.25 11.97 -1.62
C SER A 164 17.44 11.60 -0.17
N ARG A 165 18.38 10.68 0.07
CA ARG A 165 18.80 10.30 1.43
C ARG A 165 19.34 11.50 2.22
N VAL A 166 19.97 12.47 1.55
CA VAL A 166 20.43 13.71 2.19
C VAL A 166 19.25 14.54 2.71
N THR A 167 18.17 14.62 1.93
CA THR A 167 16.95 15.32 2.34
C THR A 167 16.28 14.61 3.50
N SER A 168 16.09 13.29 3.40
CA SER A 168 15.48 12.45 4.43
C SER A 168 16.25 12.51 5.76
N ASN A 169 17.57 12.40 5.75
CA ASN A 169 18.40 12.55 6.94
C ASN A 169 18.28 13.94 7.59
N GLY A 170 17.98 14.98 6.80
CA GLY A 170 17.77 16.34 7.30
C GLY A 170 16.45 16.54 8.06
N HIS A 171 15.58 15.53 8.10
CA HIS A 171 14.32 15.56 8.85
C HIS A 171 14.41 14.91 10.23
N GLY A 172 15.50 14.23 10.59
CA GLY A 172 15.61 13.44 11.82
C GLY A 172 16.40 14.05 12.97
#